data_AF-A0A2P2IB75-F1
#
_entry.id   AF-A0A2P2IB75-F1
#
_cell.length_a   1.000
_cell.length_b   1.000
_cell.length_c   1.000
_cell.angle_alpha   90.00
_cell.angle_beta   90.00
_cell.angle_gamma   90.00
#
_symmetry.space_group_name_H-M   'P 1'
#
loop_
_entity.id
_entity.type
_entity.pdbx_description
1 polymer ?
#
loop_
_entity_poly.entity_id
_entity_poly.type
_entity_poly.pdbx_seq_one_letter_code
_entity_poly.pdbx_strand_id
1 'polypeptide(L)'
;MFYIFDMDTACRHSLDINLHAKGVADLKNEIHHKCAADPHNQFLMIFGGTMLKDNAILVEFPGAGTESNPVLLFRKIKAKEEFVLARPDTTYRLAAAKLQQSIEGVYSVQATHRLDRTSAIIDEIYSNSNKLVAGLFSLVRDQQLQQQGWFALMAHVDDIFILFRNIYDPFRETFEAFVKSEDENYALLGSIPELLDKTSRLPVCHRILERIGQLDLTSSRATAVRGSGRRSRTGSESSLCSAPGERAIHRTGSRELTQSVTDKAVRKRRENDGEKDALPEMDEYNPGSREQLPGSAEKAAFRKKRESDCEKDALQELDEALGEDDNSCEYDVSLLHWIKLRTDVDFQGYCETCRNSLDKMSSTVYYNKVLEYDDLIDVYRSTREVPGLERRMADIVTKFDSTAEKIESIKLECEELRTRKSRVRTGAAMQELLKHVNSITGVFAEVGSVYTVLEQSKEDLRYGVMLYTSKLLDLLEKLQDAMSWMQLTKDNLIKTSDYFNIIRKLVTAPRVFCISIAEINRRNAYAASFKKWSEPLVQQVTALHGAEVGRRQSYRKQLDQHFLTMLFPGLVENPPTHWGKKPRDFDTNIPQLSREYLQKLAAAAPE
;
A
#
# COMPACT_ATOMS: atom_id res chain seq x y z
N MET A 1 -27.06 -15.25 30.03
CA MET A 1 -27.84 -15.08 28.78
C MET A 1 -27.04 -14.28 27.77
N PHE A 2 -26.80 -14.88 26.61
CA PHE A 2 -26.13 -14.27 25.47
C PHE A 2 -27.15 -14.06 24.35
N TYR A 3 -27.17 -12.92 23.67
CA TYR A 3 -28.19 -12.60 22.69
C TYR A 3 -27.60 -12.58 21.27
N ILE A 4 -28.34 -13.16 20.34
CA ILE A 4 -28.06 -13.06 18.90
C ILE A 4 -29.26 -12.43 18.20
N PHE A 5 -28.99 -11.70 17.12
CA PHE A 5 -30.01 -11.17 16.23
C PHE A 5 -29.81 -11.78 14.85
N ASP A 6 -30.76 -12.61 14.42
CA ASP A 6 -30.76 -13.23 13.10
C ASP A 6 -31.32 -12.24 12.08
N MET A 7 -30.42 -11.74 11.22
CA MET A 7 -30.72 -10.72 10.22
C MET A 7 -31.65 -11.23 9.12
N ASP A 8 -31.69 -12.54 8.89
CA ASP A 8 -32.50 -13.14 7.83
C ASP A 8 -33.91 -13.45 8.31
N THR A 9 -34.11 -13.71 9.61
CA THR A 9 -35.44 -13.92 10.21
C THR A 9 -35.96 -12.68 10.95
N ALA A 10 -35.15 -11.62 11.08
CA ALA A 10 -35.47 -10.43 11.86
C ALA A 10 -35.89 -10.75 13.31
N CYS A 11 -35.29 -11.80 13.89
CA CYS A 11 -35.62 -12.32 15.20
C CYS A 11 -34.42 -12.30 16.13
N ARG A 12 -34.68 -12.05 17.41
CA ARG A 12 -33.68 -12.15 18.47
C ARG A 12 -33.79 -13.49 19.18
N HIS A 13 -32.66 -14.14 19.43
CA HIS A 13 -32.60 -15.39 20.19
C HIS A 13 -31.69 -15.24 21.41
N SER A 14 -32.08 -15.86 22.53
CA SER A 14 -31.30 -15.89 23.77
C SER A 14 -30.61 -17.24 23.96
N LEU A 15 -29.29 -17.29 23.91
CA LEU A 15 -28.49 -18.48 24.14
C LEU A 15 -28.06 -18.54 25.61
N ASP A 16 -28.16 -19.72 26.23
CA ASP A 16 -27.66 -19.93 27.59
C ASP A 16 -26.19 -20.35 27.56
N ILE A 17 -25.33 -19.39 27.21
CA ILE A 17 -23.90 -19.59 27.04
C ILE A 17 -23.14 -18.99 28.22
N ASN A 18 -22.23 -19.77 28.81
CA ASN A 18 -21.22 -19.27 29.72
C ASN A 18 -20.06 -18.65 28.91
N LEU A 19 -19.88 -17.34 29.05
CA LEU A 19 -18.96 -16.52 28.25
C LEU A 19 -17.48 -16.66 28.63
N HIS A 20 -17.17 -17.25 29.77
CA HIS A 20 -15.81 -17.19 30.34
C HIS A 20 -14.76 -18.08 29.65
N ALA A 21 -15.15 -19.03 28.78
CA ALA A 21 -14.21 -19.98 28.18
C ALA A 21 -14.56 -20.46 26.75
N LYS A 22 -15.58 -19.88 26.10
CA LYS A 22 -16.03 -20.34 24.77
C LYS A 22 -15.49 -19.48 23.64
N GLY A 23 -15.08 -20.13 22.56
CA GLY A 23 -14.67 -19.48 21.31
C GLY A 23 -15.84 -19.15 20.40
N VAL A 24 -15.56 -18.43 19.31
CA VAL A 24 -16.55 -18.16 18.25
C VAL A 24 -17.03 -19.46 17.60
N ALA A 25 -16.15 -20.46 17.45
CA ALA A 25 -16.55 -21.79 16.95
C ALA A 25 -17.62 -22.47 17.83
N ASP A 26 -17.50 -22.38 19.16
CA ASP A 26 -18.52 -22.91 20.07
C ASP A 26 -19.83 -22.13 19.95
N LEU A 27 -19.75 -20.80 19.85
CA LEU A 27 -20.93 -19.96 19.59
C LEU A 27 -21.64 -20.39 18.31
N LYS A 28 -20.90 -20.67 17.23
CA LYS A 28 -21.49 -21.15 15.98
C LYS A 28 -22.25 -22.46 16.15
N ASN A 29 -21.73 -23.39 16.94
CA ASN A 29 -22.41 -24.66 17.24
C ASN A 29 -23.70 -24.44 18.05
N GLU A 30 -23.67 -23.55 19.04
CA GLU A 30 -24.87 -23.21 19.83
C GLU A 30 -25.94 -22.52 18.97
N ILE A 31 -25.54 -21.65 18.05
CA ILE A 31 -26.43 -21.04 17.06
C ILE A 31 -27.02 -22.10 16.13
N HIS A 32 -26.23 -23.10 15.72
CA HIS A 32 -26.74 -24.20 14.90
C HIS A 32 -27.85 -24.96 15.63
N HIS A 33 -27.63 -25.33 16.89
CA HIS A 33 -28.62 -26.02 17.70
C HIS A 33 -29.91 -25.21 17.91
N LYS A 34 -29.81 -23.88 18.05
CA LYS A 34 -30.98 -23.03 18.34
C LYS A 34 -31.71 -22.51 17.09
N CYS A 35 -30.98 -22.18 16.03
CA CYS A 35 -31.48 -21.45 14.87
C CYS A 35 -31.40 -22.25 13.57
N ALA A 36 -30.98 -23.53 13.64
CA ALA A 36 -30.77 -24.43 12.49
C ALA A 36 -29.87 -23.82 11.39
N ALA A 37 -28.98 -22.91 11.76
CA ALA A 37 -28.02 -22.30 10.83
C ALA A 37 -26.74 -23.13 10.82
N ASP A 38 -26.35 -23.72 9.69
CA ASP A 38 -25.10 -24.48 9.57
C ASP A 38 -23.87 -23.60 9.92
N PRO A 39 -22.93 -24.07 10.79
CA PRO A 39 -21.75 -23.30 11.17
C PRO A 39 -20.92 -22.71 10.01
N HIS A 40 -20.85 -23.41 8.87
CA HIS A 40 -20.12 -22.93 7.68
C HIS A 40 -20.84 -21.78 6.97
N ASN A 41 -22.17 -21.73 7.11
CA ASN A 41 -23.03 -20.69 6.54
C ASN A 41 -23.21 -19.50 7.48
N GLN A 42 -22.72 -19.56 8.72
CA GLN A 42 -22.84 -18.46 9.67
C GLN A 42 -21.76 -17.40 9.44
N PHE A 43 -22.21 -16.18 9.20
CA PHE A 43 -21.39 -14.98 9.15
C PHE A 43 -21.76 -14.09 10.35
N LEU A 44 -20.88 -14.05 11.35
CA LEU A 44 -21.13 -13.42 12.64
C LEU A 44 -20.41 -12.08 12.74
N MET A 45 -21.10 -11.08 13.26
CA MET A 45 -20.57 -9.72 13.36
C MET A 45 -21.04 -9.04 14.65
N ILE A 46 -20.24 -8.11 15.16
CA ILE A 46 -20.66 -7.20 16.23
C ILE A 46 -21.05 -5.84 15.64
N PHE A 47 -21.82 -5.05 16.39
CA PHE A 47 -22.07 -3.67 15.99
C PHE A 47 -20.73 -2.91 15.85
N GLY A 48 -20.60 -2.14 14.77
CA GLY A 48 -19.35 -1.48 14.37
C GLY A 48 -18.61 -2.17 13.23
N GLY A 49 -19.14 -3.26 12.66
CA GLY A 49 -18.63 -3.83 11.40
C GLY A 49 -17.48 -4.83 11.57
N THR A 50 -17.16 -5.24 12.80
CA THR A 50 -16.10 -6.22 13.04
C THR A 50 -16.65 -7.64 12.94
N MET A 51 -16.09 -8.43 12.01
CA MET A 51 -16.40 -9.84 11.83
C MET A 51 -15.79 -10.69 12.96
N LEU A 52 -16.58 -11.59 13.53
CA LEU A 52 -16.11 -12.58 14.49
C LEU A 52 -15.45 -13.76 13.76
N LYS A 53 -14.13 -13.87 13.87
CA LYS A 53 -13.35 -14.96 13.28
C LYS A 53 -13.46 -16.24 14.11
N ASP A 54 -13.42 -17.40 13.45
CA ASP A 54 -13.61 -18.71 14.10
C ASP A 54 -12.61 -19.00 15.22
N ASN A 55 -11.39 -18.46 15.11
CA ASN A 55 -10.31 -18.63 16.08
C ASN A 55 -10.31 -17.60 17.22
N ALA A 56 -11.24 -16.64 17.22
CA ALA A 56 -11.33 -15.62 18.25
C ALA A 56 -12.07 -16.13 19.50
N ILE A 57 -11.76 -15.54 20.65
CA ILE A 57 -12.46 -15.81 21.92
C ILE A 57 -13.49 -14.72 22.20
N LEU A 58 -14.66 -15.09 22.75
CA LEU A 58 -15.75 -14.12 22.92
C LEU A 58 -15.40 -12.99 23.91
N VAL A 59 -14.48 -13.24 24.85
CA VAL A 59 -14.03 -12.26 25.85
C VAL A 59 -13.29 -11.06 25.24
N GLU A 60 -12.72 -11.21 24.02
CA GLU A 60 -12.08 -10.11 23.29
C GLU A 60 -13.07 -9.02 22.84
N PHE A 61 -14.38 -9.32 22.86
CA PHE A 61 -15.44 -8.43 22.38
C PHE A 61 -16.37 -8.02 23.54
N PRO A 62 -15.90 -7.17 24.47
CA PRO A 62 -16.71 -6.76 25.62
C PRO A 62 -17.98 -6.02 25.16
N GLY A 63 -19.11 -6.40 25.73
CA GLY A 63 -20.42 -5.81 25.41
C GLY A 63 -21.17 -6.48 24.25
N ALA A 64 -20.50 -7.34 23.48
CA ALA A 64 -21.16 -8.16 22.46
C ALA A 64 -22.04 -9.25 23.09
N GLY A 65 -23.17 -9.53 22.47
CA GLY A 65 -24.13 -10.53 22.92
C GLY A 65 -24.95 -10.13 24.15
N THR A 66 -25.08 -8.84 24.44
CA THR A 66 -26.00 -8.32 25.46
C THR A 66 -27.38 -8.06 24.87
N GLU A 67 -28.40 -7.79 25.68
CA GLU A 67 -29.76 -7.54 25.16
C GLU A 67 -29.79 -6.31 24.23
N SER A 68 -29.02 -5.27 24.56
CA SER A 68 -28.93 -4.03 23.79
C SER A 68 -27.91 -4.10 22.64
N ASN A 69 -26.98 -5.05 22.68
CA ASN A 69 -25.93 -5.25 21.68
C ASN A 69 -25.79 -6.76 21.42
N PRO A 70 -26.77 -7.39 20.73
CA PRO A 70 -26.68 -8.80 20.34
C PRO A 70 -25.60 -9.03 19.25
N VAL A 71 -25.08 -10.25 19.15
CA VAL A 71 -24.26 -10.62 17.99
C VAL A 71 -25.16 -10.77 16.76
N LEU A 72 -24.77 -10.15 15.65
CA LEU A 72 -25.50 -10.18 14.37
C LEU A 72 -25.15 -11.47 13.63
N LEU A 73 -26.18 -12.20 13.20
CA LEU A 73 -26.05 -13.41 12.37
C LEU A 73 -26.58 -13.13 10.98
N PHE A 74 -25.73 -13.36 9.97
CA PHE A 74 -26.11 -13.41 8.56
C PHE A 74 -25.83 -14.82 8.01
N ARG A 75 -26.71 -15.37 7.16
CA ARG A 75 -26.46 -16.65 6.47
C ARG A 75 -25.87 -16.42 5.08
N LYS A 76 -24.81 -17.16 4.73
CA LYS A 76 -24.13 -17.11 3.43
C LYS A 76 -25.01 -17.64 2.29
N ILE A 77 -25.59 -18.83 2.47
CA ILE A 77 -26.48 -19.44 1.47
C ILE A 77 -27.89 -18.92 1.69
N LYS A 78 -28.44 -18.26 0.68
CA LYS A 78 -29.87 -17.90 0.65
C LYS A 78 -30.47 -18.50 -0.60
N ALA A 79 -31.18 -19.62 -0.43
CA ALA A 79 -32.00 -20.15 -1.49
C ALA A 79 -32.99 -19.05 -1.91
N LYS A 80 -32.94 -18.62 -3.17
CA LYS A 80 -33.98 -17.75 -3.77
C LYS A 80 -35.38 -18.36 -3.62
N GLU A 81 -35.46 -19.65 -3.27
CA GLU A 81 -36.65 -20.49 -3.29
C GLU A 81 -37.39 -20.59 -1.95
N GLU A 82 -36.87 -20.04 -0.84
CA GLU A 82 -37.45 -20.26 0.51
C GLU A 82 -37.95 -18.98 1.23
N PHE A 83 -38.17 -17.88 0.50
CA PHE A 83 -38.79 -16.70 1.12
C PHE A 83 -40.30 -16.86 1.21
N VAL A 84 -40.78 -17.28 2.37
CA VAL A 84 -42.19 -17.26 2.73
C VAL A 84 -42.47 -16.00 3.53
N LEU A 85 -43.27 -15.09 2.96
CA LEU A 85 -43.82 -13.95 3.71
C LEU A 85 -44.57 -14.48 4.92
N ALA A 86 -44.20 -14.00 6.11
CA ALA A 86 -44.95 -14.33 7.32
C ALA A 86 -46.39 -13.80 7.16
N ARG A 87 -47.36 -14.56 7.69
CA ARG A 87 -48.74 -14.08 7.75
C ARG A 87 -48.80 -12.91 8.73
N PRO A 88 -49.50 -11.81 8.43
CA PRO A 88 -49.63 -10.69 9.35
C PRO A 88 -50.25 -11.17 10.67
N ASP A 89 -49.69 -10.73 11.79
CA ASP A 89 -50.25 -10.90 13.11
C ASP A 89 -51.56 -10.12 13.21
N THR A 90 -52.64 -10.88 13.38
CA THR A 90 -54.00 -10.36 13.50
C THR A 90 -54.49 -10.37 14.94
N THR A 91 -53.63 -10.65 15.92
CA THR A 91 -53.97 -10.79 17.35
C THR A 91 -54.79 -9.60 17.85
N TYR A 92 -54.32 -8.37 17.63
CA TYR A 92 -55.01 -7.17 18.12
C TYR A 92 -56.26 -6.82 17.33
N ARG A 93 -56.29 -7.14 16.04
CA ARG A 93 -57.49 -6.99 15.19
C ARG A 93 -58.61 -7.93 15.64
N LEU A 94 -58.27 -9.18 15.94
CA LEU A 94 -59.20 -10.17 16.48
C LEU A 94 -59.65 -9.81 17.91
N ALA A 95 -58.74 -9.32 18.75
CA ALA A 95 -59.05 -8.83 20.08
C ALA A 95 -60.05 -7.66 20.04
N ALA A 96 -59.84 -6.69 19.14
CA ALA A 96 -60.76 -5.58 18.94
C ALA A 96 -62.15 -6.03 18.50
N ALA A 97 -62.24 -6.96 17.52
CA ALA A 97 -63.51 -7.51 17.07
C ALA A 97 -64.27 -8.24 18.18
N LYS A 98 -63.55 -9.01 19.01
CA LYS A 98 -64.12 -9.72 20.18
C LYS A 98 -64.62 -8.75 21.25
N LEU A 99 -63.88 -7.66 21.52
CA LEU A 99 -64.30 -6.60 22.42
C LEU A 99 -65.57 -5.92 21.93
N GLN A 100 -65.65 -5.63 20.63
CA GLN A 100 -66.81 -5.00 20.01
C GLN A 100 -68.06 -5.89 20.08
N GLN A 101 -67.93 -7.18 19.77
CA GLN A 101 -68.98 -8.17 19.98
C GLN A 101 -69.41 -8.27 21.45
N SER A 102 -68.46 -8.16 22.38
CA SER A 102 -68.75 -8.20 23.82
C SER A 102 -69.53 -6.98 24.28
N ILE A 103 -69.28 -5.79 23.70
CA ILE A 103 -70.02 -4.55 23.96
C ILE A 103 -71.46 -4.65 23.46
N GLU A 104 -71.67 -5.14 22.23
CA GLU A 104 -73.00 -5.38 21.67
C GLU A 104 -73.80 -6.38 22.52
N GLY A 105 -73.13 -7.43 23.00
CA GLY A 105 -73.71 -8.42 23.90
C GLY A 105 -74.21 -7.87 25.23
N VAL A 106 -73.68 -6.73 25.73
CA VAL A 106 -74.12 -6.13 27.01
C VAL A 106 -75.60 -5.75 26.98
N TYR A 107 -76.12 -5.33 25.82
CA TYR A 107 -77.53 -4.95 25.70
C TYR A 107 -78.49 -6.14 25.91
N SER A 108 -78.04 -7.35 25.59
CA SER A 108 -78.80 -8.59 25.70
C SER A 108 -78.78 -9.20 27.12
N VAL A 109 -77.94 -8.69 28.02
CA VAL A 109 -77.85 -9.17 29.41
C VAL A 109 -78.85 -8.43 30.31
N GLN A 110 -79.33 -9.12 31.36
CA GLN A 110 -80.14 -8.52 32.43
C GLN A 110 -79.45 -7.29 33.03
N ALA A 111 -80.23 -6.25 33.33
CA ALA A 111 -79.75 -4.95 33.77
C ALA A 111 -78.81 -5.00 34.99
N THR A 112 -79.03 -5.96 35.90
CA THR A 112 -78.21 -6.21 37.10
C THR A 112 -76.77 -6.59 36.79
N HIS A 113 -76.52 -7.32 35.69
CA HIS A 113 -75.19 -7.83 35.33
C HIS A 113 -74.46 -6.96 34.30
N ARG A 114 -75.13 -5.95 33.72
CA ARG A 114 -74.54 -5.11 32.68
C ARG A 114 -73.29 -4.37 33.19
N LEU A 115 -73.33 -3.85 34.43
CA LEU A 115 -72.21 -3.10 35.01
C LEU A 115 -70.96 -3.97 35.19
N ASP A 116 -71.14 -5.22 35.64
CA ASP A 116 -70.05 -6.18 35.80
C ASP A 116 -69.48 -6.61 34.45
N ARG A 117 -70.35 -6.82 33.45
CA ARG A 117 -69.91 -7.15 32.10
C ARG A 117 -69.12 -6.01 31.46
N THR A 118 -69.58 -4.76 31.60
CA THR A 118 -68.85 -3.58 31.12
C THR A 118 -67.51 -3.41 31.84
N SER A 119 -67.44 -3.70 33.15
CA SER A 119 -66.19 -3.71 33.91
C SER A 119 -65.17 -4.70 33.34
N ALA A 120 -65.60 -5.93 33.07
CA ALA A 120 -64.73 -6.95 32.51
C ALA A 120 -64.18 -6.54 31.13
N ILE A 121 -64.99 -5.85 30.32
CA ILE A 121 -64.56 -5.31 29.02
C ILE A 121 -63.50 -4.22 29.22
N ILE A 122 -63.67 -3.29 30.17
CA ILE A 122 -62.67 -2.26 30.49
C ILE A 122 -61.33 -2.91 30.90
N ASP A 123 -61.39 -3.96 31.73
CA ASP A 123 -60.19 -4.68 32.17
C ASP A 123 -59.49 -5.42 31.01
N GLU A 124 -60.27 -6.00 30.09
CA GLU A 124 -59.75 -6.66 28.88
C GLU A 124 -59.10 -5.63 27.93
N ILE A 125 -59.71 -4.45 27.73
CA ILE A 125 -59.12 -3.34 26.95
C ILE A 125 -57.78 -2.91 27.57
N TYR A 126 -57.74 -2.66 28.87
CA TYR A 126 -56.53 -2.22 29.58
C TYR A 126 -55.40 -3.26 29.46
N SER A 127 -55.72 -4.55 29.69
CA SER A 127 -54.76 -5.65 29.57
C SER A 127 -54.22 -5.80 28.14
N ASN A 128 -55.10 -5.75 27.13
CA ASN A 128 -54.70 -5.84 25.73
C ASN A 128 -53.91 -4.62 25.27
N SER A 129 -54.20 -3.43 25.81
CA SER A 129 -53.45 -2.19 25.55
C SER A 129 -52.00 -2.28 26.06
N ASN A 130 -51.78 -2.86 27.23
CA ASN A 130 -50.41 -3.11 27.75
C ASN A 130 -49.63 -4.07 26.85
N LYS A 131 -50.28 -5.14 26.38
CA LYS A 131 -49.65 -6.09 25.44
C LYS A 131 -49.33 -5.42 24.11
N LEU A 132 -50.24 -4.59 23.59
CA LEU A 132 -50.08 -3.87 22.33
C LEU A 132 -48.88 -2.89 22.38
N VAL A 133 -48.76 -2.08 23.44
CA VAL A 133 -47.58 -1.22 23.64
C VAL A 133 -46.29 -2.04 23.69
N ALA A 134 -46.25 -3.12 24.46
CA ALA A 134 -45.05 -3.95 24.57
C ALA A 134 -44.67 -4.59 23.23
N GLY A 135 -45.67 -5.03 22.45
CA GLY A 135 -45.49 -5.52 21.08
C GLY A 135 -44.91 -4.46 20.15
N LEU A 136 -45.48 -3.25 20.15
CA LEU A 136 -44.98 -2.11 19.36
C LEU A 136 -43.52 -1.77 19.70
N PHE A 137 -43.18 -1.69 20.99
CA PHE A 137 -41.79 -1.46 21.42
C PHE A 137 -40.84 -2.54 20.91
N SER A 138 -41.23 -3.82 21.00
CA SER A 138 -40.40 -4.91 20.48
C SER A 138 -40.23 -4.83 18.97
N LEU A 139 -41.29 -4.46 18.25
CA LEU A 139 -41.30 -4.36 16.79
C LEU A 139 -40.40 -3.23 16.28
N VAL A 140 -40.43 -2.06 16.93
CA VAL A 140 -39.53 -0.95 16.63
C VAL A 140 -38.10 -1.31 16.94
N ARG A 141 -37.84 -1.93 18.10
CA ARG A 141 -36.50 -2.39 18.48
C ARG A 141 -35.94 -3.39 17.48
N ASP A 142 -36.72 -4.38 17.06
CA ASP A 142 -36.27 -5.37 16.07
C ASP A 142 -35.91 -4.70 14.73
N GLN A 143 -36.70 -3.74 14.27
CA GLN A 143 -36.40 -2.98 13.04
C GLN A 143 -35.15 -2.10 13.19
N GLN A 144 -34.94 -1.48 14.36
CA GLN A 144 -33.70 -0.75 14.66
C GLN A 144 -32.48 -1.67 14.61
N LEU A 145 -32.58 -2.89 15.15
CA LEU A 145 -31.51 -3.89 15.09
C LEU A 145 -31.24 -4.33 13.63
N GLN A 146 -32.27 -4.48 12.79
CA GLN A 146 -32.08 -4.75 11.35
C GLN A 146 -31.33 -3.61 10.66
N GLN A 147 -31.66 -2.35 10.96
CA GLN A 147 -30.98 -1.21 10.36
C GLN A 147 -29.51 -1.13 10.84
N GLN A 148 -29.28 -1.25 12.14
CA GLN A 148 -27.93 -1.24 12.71
C GLN A 148 -27.10 -2.42 12.18
N GLY A 149 -27.69 -3.59 12.02
CA GLY A 149 -27.03 -4.74 11.42
C GLY A 149 -26.66 -4.52 9.95
N TRP A 150 -27.57 -3.93 9.17
CA TRP A 150 -27.26 -3.51 7.80
C TRP A 150 -26.07 -2.54 7.75
N PHE A 151 -26.06 -1.51 8.61
CA PHE A 151 -24.94 -0.57 8.66
C PHE A 151 -23.62 -1.21 9.11
N ALA A 152 -23.67 -2.16 10.05
CA ALA A 152 -22.48 -2.92 10.44
C ALA A 152 -21.92 -3.72 9.26
N LEU A 153 -22.79 -4.42 8.50
CA LEU A 153 -22.36 -5.15 7.31
C LEU A 153 -21.77 -4.21 6.25
N MET A 154 -22.41 -3.08 5.99
CA MET A 154 -21.92 -2.09 5.03
C MET A 154 -20.57 -1.49 5.44
N ALA A 155 -20.38 -1.16 6.73
CA ALA A 155 -19.09 -0.70 7.23
C ALA A 155 -17.99 -1.75 7.02
N HIS A 156 -18.30 -3.03 7.25
CA HIS A 156 -17.36 -4.12 6.97
C HIS A 156 -17.01 -4.21 5.47
N VAL A 157 -18.01 -4.10 4.59
CA VAL A 157 -17.79 -4.11 3.13
C VAL A 157 -16.95 -2.91 2.69
N ASP A 158 -17.20 -1.72 3.25
CA ASP A 158 -16.44 -0.51 2.97
C ASP A 158 -14.95 -0.69 3.36
N ASP A 159 -14.67 -1.25 4.54
CA ASP A 159 -13.30 -1.54 4.98
C ASP A 159 -12.58 -2.51 4.04
N ILE A 160 -13.24 -3.62 3.67
CA ILE A 160 -12.69 -4.60 2.73
C ILE A 160 -12.49 -4.00 1.34
N PHE A 161 -13.40 -3.14 0.89
CA PHE A 161 -13.28 -2.48 -0.41
C PHE A 161 -12.12 -1.48 -0.44
N ILE A 162 -11.87 -0.76 0.66
CA ILE A 162 -10.68 0.09 0.80
C ILE A 162 -9.40 -0.75 0.70
N LEU A 163 -9.34 -1.90 1.38
CA LEU A 163 -8.21 -2.83 1.28
C LEU A 163 -8.03 -3.33 -0.16
N PHE A 164 -9.12 -3.73 -0.82
CA PHE A 164 -9.11 -4.13 -2.22
C PHE A 164 -8.52 -3.04 -3.12
N ARG A 165 -8.94 -1.78 -2.96
CA ARG A 165 -8.39 -0.65 -3.74
C ARG A 165 -6.90 -0.44 -3.52
N ASN A 166 -6.46 -0.48 -2.27
CA ASN A 166 -5.04 -0.35 -1.91
C ASN A 166 -4.17 -1.46 -2.54
N ILE A 167 -4.74 -2.63 -2.84
CA ILE A 167 -4.06 -3.73 -3.55
C ILE A 167 -4.20 -3.58 -5.07
N TYR A 168 -5.40 -3.25 -5.55
CA TYR A 168 -5.74 -3.21 -6.97
C TYR A 168 -5.01 -2.10 -7.71
N ASP A 169 -4.97 -0.87 -7.19
CA ASP A 169 -4.38 0.25 -7.94
C ASP A 169 -2.87 0.03 -8.20
N PRO A 170 -2.03 -0.36 -7.21
CA PRO A 170 -0.64 -0.69 -7.46
C PRO A 170 -0.45 -1.97 -8.29
N PHE A 171 -1.35 -2.94 -8.15
CA PHE A 171 -1.33 -4.16 -8.96
C PHE A 171 -1.53 -3.84 -10.44
N ARG A 172 -2.55 -3.02 -10.74
CA ARG A 172 -2.89 -2.56 -12.08
C ARG A 172 -1.71 -1.84 -12.72
N GLU A 173 -1.09 -0.89 -12.04
CA GLU A 173 0.09 -0.18 -12.53
C GLU A 173 1.27 -1.14 -12.84
N THR A 174 1.53 -2.08 -11.93
CA THR A 174 2.63 -3.05 -12.09
C THR A 174 2.38 -3.98 -13.28
N PHE A 175 1.16 -4.49 -13.43
CA PHE A 175 0.81 -5.42 -14.50
C PHE A 175 0.71 -4.70 -15.85
N GLU A 176 0.17 -3.48 -15.88
CA GLU A 176 0.15 -2.66 -17.09
C GLU A 176 1.57 -2.36 -17.60
N ALA A 177 2.50 -2.02 -16.69
CA ALA A 177 3.90 -1.82 -17.04
C ALA A 177 4.56 -3.10 -17.58
N PHE A 178 4.27 -4.25 -16.96
CA PHE A 178 4.75 -5.55 -17.43
C PHE A 178 4.25 -5.86 -18.85
N VAL A 179 2.95 -5.71 -19.09
CA VAL A 179 2.30 -5.91 -20.39
C VAL A 179 2.87 -4.97 -21.46
N LYS A 180 3.10 -3.69 -21.14
CA LYS A 180 3.74 -2.75 -22.09
C LYS A 180 5.15 -3.17 -22.50
N SER A 181 5.85 -3.90 -21.64
CA SER A 181 7.20 -4.43 -21.93
C SER A 181 7.19 -5.85 -22.52
N GLU A 182 6.03 -6.44 -22.80
CA GLU A 182 5.87 -7.84 -23.24
C GLU A 182 6.69 -8.13 -24.51
N ASP A 183 6.53 -7.33 -25.56
CA ASP A 183 7.25 -7.48 -26.83
C ASP A 183 8.77 -7.33 -26.66
N GLU A 184 9.20 -6.32 -25.90
CA GLU A 184 10.62 -6.09 -25.60
C GLU A 184 11.23 -7.27 -24.83
N ASN A 185 10.48 -7.83 -23.89
CA ASN A 185 10.90 -8.97 -23.09
C ASN A 185 10.97 -10.27 -23.91
N TYR A 186 10.02 -10.51 -24.82
CA TYR A 186 10.10 -11.65 -25.76
C TYR A 186 11.30 -11.51 -26.71
N ALA A 187 11.53 -10.32 -27.26
CA ALA A 187 12.69 -10.05 -28.10
C ALA A 187 14.01 -10.26 -27.33
N LEU A 188 14.08 -9.80 -26.08
CA LEU A 188 15.20 -10.02 -25.19
C LEU A 188 15.48 -11.53 -25.01
N LEU A 189 14.46 -12.33 -24.66
CA LEU A 189 14.60 -13.77 -24.50
C LEU A 189 15.03 -14.48 -25.79
N GLY A 190 14.55 -14.00 -26.95
CA GLY A 190 14.94 -14.51 -28.27
C GLY A 190 16.41 -14.28 -28.60
N SER A 191 17.00 -13.19 -28.12
CA SER A 191 18.42 -12.85 -28.36
C SER A 191 19.43 -13.63 -27.50
N ILE A 192 18.96 -14.30 -26.43
CA ILE A 192 19.84 -14.95 -25.45
C ILE A 192 20.71 -16.07 -26.05
N PRO A 193 20.20 -17.00 -26.88
CA PRO A 193 21.03 -18.08 -27.42
C PRO A 193 22.24 -17.56 -28.21
N GLU A 194 22.02 -16.57 -29.08
CA GLU A 194 23.09 -15.94 -29.86
C GLU A 194 24.08 -15.19 -28.96
N LEU A 195 23.57 -14.44 -27.99
CA LEU A 195 24.41 -13.74 -27.02
C LEU A 195 25.25 -14.69 -26.17
N LEU A 196 24.69 -15.80 -25.69
CA LEU A 196 25.42 -16.79 -24.90
C LEU A 196 26.56 -17.40 -25.72
N ASP A 197 26.32 -17.71 -27.00
CA ASP A 197 27.36 -18.15 -27.92
C ASP A 197 28.46 -17.07 -28.07
N LYS A 198 28.11 -15.81 -28.35
CA LYS A 198 29.08 -14.70 -28.41
C LYS A 198 29.88 -14.56 -27.11
N THR A 199 29.21 -14.59 -25.96
CA THR A 199 29.84 -14.45 -24.63
C THR A 199 30.78 -15.63 -24.30
N SER A 200 30.46 -16.83 -24.80
CA SER A 200 31.28 -18.04 -24.60
C SER A 200 32.60 -17.99 -25.38
N ARG A 201 32.66 -17.21 -26.45
CA ARG A 201 33.85 -17.04 -27.30
C ARG A 201 34.82 -15.97 -26.79
N LEU A 202 34.41 -15.14 -25.83
CA LEU A 202 35.24 -14.08 -25.26
C LEU A 202 36.22 -14.65 -24.22
N PRO A 203 37.54 -14.64 -24.47
CA PRO A 203 38.52 -15.10 -23.50
C PRO A 203 38.74 -14.06 -22.39
N VAL A 204 38.81 -14.52 -21.14
CA VAL A 204 39.25 -13.70 -20.01
C VAL A 204 40.73 -14.00 -19.72
N CYS A 205 41.58 -12.97 -19.81
CA CYS A 205 43.01 -13.09 -19.57
C CYS A 205 43.32 -13.40 -18.09
N HIS A 206 44.24 -14.33 -17.84
CA HIS A 206 44.68 -14.76 -16.51
C HIS A 206 45.16 -13.57 -15.64
N ARG A 207 45.87 -12.59 -16.23
CA ARG A 207 46.32 -11.38 -15.52
C ARG A 207 45.17 -10.53 -14.97
N ILE A 208 44.00 -10.58 -15.60
CA ILE A 208 42.78 -9.94 -15.07
C ILE A 208 42.28 -10.73 -13.85
N LEU A 209 42.31 -12.07 -13.93
CA LEU A 209 41.85 -12.97 -12.87
C LEU A 209 42.77 -12.99 -11.63
N GLU A 210 44.09 -12.99 -11.82
CA GLU A 210 45.08 -12.94 -10.72
C GLU A 210 44.89 -11.70 -9.84
N ARG A 211 44.60 -10.56 -10.47
CA ARG A 211 44.37 -9.30 -9.76
C ARG A 211 43.06 -9.33 -8.97
N ILE A 212 42.03 -10.05 -9.43
CA ILE A 212 40.80 -10.28 -8.65
C ILE A 212 41.12 -11.11 -7.39
N GLY A 213 41.91 -12.18 -7.50
CA GLY A 213 42.34 -12.97 -6.34
C GLY A 213 43.19 -12.18 -5.33
N GLN A 214 44.04 -11.26 -5.80
CA GLN A 214 44.79 -10.34 -4.95
C GLN A 214 43.90 -9.28 -4.28
N LEU A 215 42.82 -8.84 -4.94
CA LEU A 215 41.82 -7.94 -4.37
C LEU A 215 40.94 -8.64 -3.32
N ASP A 216 40.57 -9.91 -3.49
CA ASP A 216 39.82 -10.68 -2.49
C ASP A 216 40.66 -10.92 -1.20
N LEU A 217 41.97 -11.17 -1.35
CA LEU A 217 42.92 -11.30 -0.22
C LEU A 217 43.24 -9.97 0.48
N THR A 218 43.26 -8.85 -0.26
CA THR A 218 43.49 -7.51 0.32
C THR A 218 42.22 -6.88 0.88
N SER A 219 41.04 -7.17 0.32
CA SER A 219 39.73 -6.83 0.87
C SER A 219 39.44 -7.60 2.17
N SER A 220 39.81 -8.88 2.23
CA SER A 220 39.78 -9.70 3.46
C SER A 220 40.77 -9.21 4.53
N ARG A 221 41.89 -8.57 4.14
CA ARG A 221 42.80 -7.90 5.08
C ARG A 221 42.36 -6.49 5.47
N ALA A 222 41.63 -5.77 4.61
CA ALA A 222 41.09 -4.44 4.90
C ALA A 222 39.84 -4.48 5.80
N THR A 223 39.14 -5.61 5.87
CA THR A 223 38.02 -5.84 6.81
C THR A 223 38.44 -6.43 8.16
N ALA A 224 39.74 -6.74 8.37
CA ALA A 224 40.24 -7.28 9.64
C ALA A 224 40.90 -6.24 10.57
N VAL A 225 41.03 -4.97 10.17
CA VAL A 225 41.57 -3.92 11.07
C VAL A 225 40.81 -2.60 10.88
N ARG A 226 39.63 -2.51 11.51
CA ARG A 226 39.04 -1.34 12.22
C ARG A 226 37.51 -1.47 12.25
N GLY A 227 37.00 -1.84 13.42
CA GLY A 227 35.56 -1.91 13.65
C GLY A 227 35.12 -2.18 15.08
N SER A 228 35.98 -2.00 16.09
CA SER A 228 35.52 -1.73 17.47
C SER A 228 35.88 -0.28 17.80
N GLY A 229 34.89 0.47 18.29
CA GLY A 229 35.11 1.70 19.03
C GLY A 229 35.07 3.01 18.23
N ARG A 230 33.88 3.41 17.77
CA ARG A 230 33.55 4.83 17.61
C ARG A 230 33.31 5.43 19.01
N ARG A 231 34.34 6.00 19.64
CA ARG A 231 34.17 6.99 20.72
C ARG A 231 34.23 8.38 20.11
N SER A 232 33.06 9.02 20.01
CA SER A 232 32.95 10.47 20.00
C SER A 232 33.39 11.00 21.37
N ARG A 233 34.10 12.12 21.37
CA ARG A 233 34.33 12.94 22.56
C ARG A 233 33.36 14.12 22.56
N THR A 234 33.07 14.58 23.78
CA THR A 234 32.33 15.76 24.25
C THR A 234 30.80 15.59 24.30
N GLY A 235 30.14 15.67 25.46
CA GLY A 235 30.59 16.00 26.81
C GLY A 235 29.51 15.74 27.87
N SER A 236 29.99 15.80 29.12
CA SER A 236 29.27 16.07 30.38
C SER A 236 28.37 14.98 30.99
N GLU A 237 28.84 14.48 32.15
CA GLU A 237 28.11 14.33 33.44
C GLU A 237 26.72 13.65 33.43
N SER A 238 26.31 12.72 34.30
CA SER A 238 26.84 12.06 35.48
C SER A 238 25.80 11.00 35.91
N SER A 239 26.25 9.94 36.59
CA SER A 239 25.53 9.16 37.62
C SER A 239 24.30 8.26 37.32
N LEU A 240 24.58 6.94 37.45
CA LEU A 240 23.94 5.94 38.34
C LEU A 240 22.54 5.33 38.06
N CYS A 241 22.58 3.99 37.93
CA CYS A 241 21.75 2.95 38.57
C CYS A 241 20.39 2.48 37.99
N SER A 242 20.41 1.18 37.64
CA SER A 242 19.44 0.11 38.01
C SER A 242 18.05 0.02 37.36
N ALA A 243 17.74 -1.20 36.90
CA ALA A 243 16.45 -1.71 36.39
C ALA A 243 15.39 -1.89 37.52
N PRO A 244 14.26 -2.61 37.30
CA PRO A 244 13.14 -2.46 36.35
C PRO A 244 11.77 -2.30 37.10
N GLY A 245 10.65 -1.97 36.41
CA GLY A 245 9.32 -2.06 37.06
C GLY A 245 8.10 -1.47 36.32
N GLU A 246 7.14 -2.36 36.08
CA GLU A 246 5.67 -2.26 35.95
C GLU A 246 4.86 -0.93 36.12
N ARG A 247 3.75 -0.92 35.34
CA ARG A 247 2.38 -0.35 35.57
C ARG A 247 2.03 1.10 35.14
N ALA A 248 1.14 1.14 34.14
CA ALA A 248 -0.13 1.87 34.00
C ALA A 248 -0.44 3.13 34.84
N ILE A 249 -1.07 4.14 34.21
CA ILE A 249 -2.41 4.69 34.52
C ILE A 249 -2.79 5.85 33.55
N HIS A 250 -3.92 5.64 32.86
CA HIS A 250 -5.03 6.52 32.43
C HIS A 250 -4.93 8.07 32.21
N ARG A 251 -5.52 8.46 31.05
CA ARG A 251 -6.59 9.49 30.79
C ARG A 251 -6.23 10.98 30.98
N THR A 252 -6.71 11.97 30.20
CA THR A 252 -7.99 12.12 29.47
C THR A 252 -7.99 13.37 28.55
N GLY A 253 -8.67 13.26 27.39
CA GLY A 253 -9.57 14.26 26.74
C GLY A 253 -8.96 15.48 26.05
N SER A 254 -9.57 16.15 25.06
CA SER A 254 -10.72 15.92 24.16
C SER A 254 -10.94 17.22 23.35
N ARG A 255 -11.35 17.10 22.07
CA ARG A 255 -12.14 18.07 21.24
C ARG A 255 -11.42 19.38 20.80
N GLU A 256 -11.65 20.02 19.65
CA GLU A 256 -12.58 19.89 18.52
C GLU A 256 -12.15 20.83 17.36
N LEU A 257 -12.45 20.43 16.11
CA LEU A 257 -12.99 21.17 14.95
C LEU A 257 -12.65 22.67 14.66
N THR A 258 -12.22 22.94 13.41
CA THR A 258 -12.72 23.97 12.43
C THR A 258 -11.81 23.90 11.16
N GLN A 259 -12.27 23.46 9.98
CA GLN A 259 -12.85 24.24 8.85
C GLN A 259 -12.36 25.70 8.77
N SER A 260 -11.98 26.32 7.66
CA SER A 260 -11.88 26.03 6.23
C SER A 260 -11.24 27.28 5.57
N VAL A 261 -11.21 27.33 4.24
CA VAL A 261 -11.11 28.54 3.38
C VAL A 261 -9.77 28.76 2.65
N THR A 262 -9.88 28.46 1.36
CA THR A 262 -9.23 28.98 0.15
C THR A 262 -8.81 30.44 0.19
N ASP A 263 -7.72 30.84 -0.48
CA ASP A 263 -7.87 31.46 -1.82
C ASP A 263 -6.56 31.87 -2.49
N LYS A 264 -6.63 31.78 -3.82
CA LYS A 264 -5.69 32.32 -4.80
C LYS A 264 -5.96 33.82 -5.05
N ALA A 265 -4.87 34.51 -5.37
CA ALA A 265 -4.76 35.59 -6.35
C ALA A 265 -5.37 36.97 -6.04
N VAL A 266 -4.57 38.01 -6.35
CA VAL A 266 -4.86 39.17 -7.23
C VAL A 266 -3.79 40.25 -6.92
N ARG A 267 -2.83 40.51 -7.83
CA ARG A 267 -2.83 41.58 -8.88
C ARG A 267 -3.00 42.98 -8.26
N LYS A 268 -2.12 43.97 -8.47
CA LYS A 268 -1.84 44.71 -9.73
C LYS A 268 -0.79 45.82 -9.42
N ARG A 269 0.20 46.07 -10.30
CA ARG A 269 0.39 47.28 -11.19
C ARG A 269 0.49 48.62 -10.43
N ARG A 270 1.46 49.52 -10.63
CA ARG A 270 2.21 50.12 -11.77
C ARG A 270 3.34 50.97 -11.08
N GLU A 271 4.42 51.49 -11.64
CA GLU A 271 4.82 51.90 -12.99
C GLU A 271 6.36 52.12 -12.99
N ASN A 272 6.91 52.17 -14.21
CA ASN A 272 8.26 52.51 -14.68
C ASN A 272 9.20 53.37 -13.82
N ASP A 273 10.50 53.01 -13.92
CA ASP A 273 11.69 53.82 -14.24
C ASP A 273 12.90 53.03 -13.67
N GLY A 274 13.94 52.58 -14.38
CA GLY A 274 14.50 52.97 -15.65
C GLY A 274 15.96 53.38 -15.45
N GLU A 275 16.90 52.45 -15.22
CA GLU A 275 18.31 52.64 -15.63
C GLU A 275 19.12 51.34 -15.61
N LYS A 276 19.83 51.09 -16.72
CA LYS A 276 20.77 50.00 -16.97
C LYS A 276 22.14 50.65 -17.17
N ASP A 277 23.18 50.12 -16.52
CA ASP A 277 24.56 50.40 -16.89
C ASP A 277 24.99 49.52 -18.07
N ALA A 278 25.24 50.15 -19.22
CA ALA A 278 25.96 49.58 -20.35
C ALA A 278 27.01 50.59 -20.83
N LEU A 279 28.27 50.14 -20.89
CA LEU A 279 29.39 50.85 -21.52
C LEU A 279 29.26 50.77 -23.06
N PRO A 280 29.84 51.72 -23.82
CA PRO A 280 29.34 52.09 -25.14
C PRO A 280 29.92 51.26 -26.30
N GLU A 281 29.06 51.08 -27.30
CA GLU A 281 29.37 50.66 -28.68
C GLU A 281 30.18 51.74 -29.44
N MET A 282 31.02 51.28 -30.35
CA MET A 282 31.46 52.04 -31.53
C MET A 282 31.18 51.14 -32.74
N ASP A 283 30.28 51.60 -33.58
CA ASP A 283 29.85 50.96 -34.83
C ASP A 283 30.74 51.37 -36.03
N GLU A 284 30.54 50.60 -37.10
CA GLU A 284 30.96 50.77 -38.50
C GLU A 284 32.29 50.14 -38.94
N TYR A 285 32.20 48.97 -39.61
CA TYR A 285 32.71 48.83 -40.98
C TYR A 285 32.13 47.59 -41.71
N ASN A 286 31.49 47.81 -42.86
CA ASN A 286 31.00 46.81 -43.83
C ASN A 286 32.16 46.33 -44.75
N PRO A 287 32.16 45.10 -45.29
CA PRO A 287 33.34 44.45 -45.84
C PRO A 287 33.60 44.89 -47.29
N GLY A 288 34.83 45.30 -47.56
CA GLY A 288 35.36 45.51 -48.90
C GLY A 288 36.88 45.49 -48.85
N SER A 289 37.48 44.66 -49.70
CA SER A 289 38.93 44.54 -49.95
C SER A 289 39.71 43.62 -49.01
N ARG A 290 39.56 42.32 -49.26
CA ARG A 290 40.57 41.30 -48.90
C ARG A 290 41.76 41.48 -49.84
N GLU A 291 42.85 42.06 -49.36
CA GLU A 291 44.17 41.59 -49.79
C GLU A 291 44.44 40.26 -49.09
N GLN A 292 44.72 39.26 -49.91
CA GLN A 292 44.94 37.88 -49.49
C GLN A 292 46.30 37.76 -48.80
N LEU A 293 46.31 37.26 -47.57
CA LEU A 293 47.46 36.54 -47.01
C LEU A 293 47.02 35.10 -46.68
N PRO A 294 47.74 34.08 -47.18
CA PRO A 294 47.38 32.68 -47.01
C PRO A 294 47.83 32.16 -45.63
N GLY A 295 47.06 31.26 -45.01
CA GLY A 295 47.56 30.52 -43.83
C GLY A 295 46.51 29.96 -42.85
N SER A 296 45.21 30.26 -43.02
CA SER A 296 44.19 29.79 -42.06
C SER A 296 43.75 28.33 -42.27
N ALA A 297 43.80 27.80 -43.50
CA ALA A 297 43.48 26.40 -43.77
C ALA A 297 44.59 25.45 -43.29
N GLU A 298 45.85 25.90 -43.39
CA GLU A 298 47.00 25.10 -42.97
C GLU A 298 47.06 24.90 -41.46
N LYS A 299 46.71 25.90 -40.63
CA LYS A 299 46.73 25.74 -39.15
C LYS A 299 45.66 24.79 -38.63
N ALA A 300 44.48 24.76 -39.25
CA ALA A 300 43.41 23.81 -38.90
C ALA A 300 43.75 22.38 -39.37
N ALA A 301 44.37 22.25 -40.56
CA ALA A 301 44.90 20.98 -41.05
C ALA A 301 46.08 20.49 -40.20
N PHE A 302 46.96 21.39 -39.72
CA PHE A 302 48.10 21.05 -38.86
C PHE A 302 47.67 20.56 -37.48
N ARG A 303 46.57 21.12 -36.93
CA ARG A 303 46.04 20.70 -35.63
C ARG A 303 45.36 19.33 -35.70
N LYS A 304 44.51 19.10 -36.72
CA LYS A 304 43.95 17.76 -36.99
C LYS A 304 45.02 16.72 -37.36
N LYS A 305 46.08 17.15 -38.06
CA LYS A 305 47.21 16.29 -38.39
C LYS A 305 48.04 15.96 -37.15
N ARG A 306 48.31 16.90 -36.24
CA ARG A 306 48.98 16.62 -34.95
C ARG A 306 48.16 15.76 -34.01
N GLU A 307 46.84 15.90 -33.98
CA GLU A 307 45.96 15.04 -33.19
C GLU A 307 45.93 13.61 -33.78
N SER A 308 45.85 13.48 -35.11
CA SER A 308 45.96 12.19 -35.81
C SER A 308 47.35 11.55 -35.72
N ASP A 309 48.42 12.36 -35.73
CA ASP A 309 49.80 11.88 -35.65
C ASP A 309 50.13 11.49 -34.20
N CYS A 310 49.58 12.18 -33.20
CA CYS A 310 49.67 11.78 -31.79
C CYS A 310 48.88 10.50 -31.47
N GLU A 311 47.72 10.28 -32.11
CA GLU A 311 46.98 9.01 -32.02
C GLU A 311 47.74 7.87 -32.72
N LYS A 312 48.35 8.13 -33.87
CA LYS A 312 49.17 7.14 -34.59
C LYS A 312 50.47 6.83 -33.88
N ASP A 313 51.14 7.82 -33.31
CA ASP A 313 52.34 7.64 -32.48
C ASP A 313 51.99 6.87 -31.20
N ALA A 314 50.83 7.12 -30.58
CA ALA A 314 50.37 6.33 -29.43
C ALA A 314 50.02 4.87 -29.79
N LEU A 315 49.47 4.63 -30.98
CA LEU A 315 49.19 3.28 -31.51
C LEU A 315 50.46 2.53 -31.95
N GLN A 316 51.47 3.25 -32.45
CA GLN A 316 52.75 2.70 -32.87
C GLN A 316 53.68 2.45 -31.67
N GLU A 317 53.61 3.29 -30.61
CA GLU A 317 54.30 3.06 -29.33
C GLU A 317 53.66 1.91 -28.52
N LEU A 318 52.36 1.65 -28.73
CA LEU A 318 51.68 0.44 -28.25
C LEU A 318 52.29 -0.83 -28.86
N ASP A 319 52.72 -0.77 -30.12
CA ASP A 319 53.40 -1.86 -30.81
C ASP A 319 54.82 -2.11 -30.28
N GLU A 320 55.50 -1.06 -29.81
CA GLU A 320 56.87 -1.14 -29.25
C GLU A 320 56.91 -1.47 -27.75
N ALA A 321 55.86 -1.14 -26.98
CA ALA A 321 55.78 -1.43 -25.55
C ALA A 321 55.35 -2.87 -25.22
N LEU A 322 54.76 -3.57 -26.20
CA LEU A 322 54.37 -4.98 -26.11
C LEU A 322 55.55 -5.86 -26.52
N GLY A 323 56.51 -6.05 -25.61
CA GLY A 323 57.67 -6.92 -25.83
C GLY A 323 57.28 -8.34 -26.23
N GLU A 324 58.08 -8.93 -27.12
CA GLU A 324 58.09 -10.37 -27.41
C GLU A 324 58.62 -11.10 -26.16
N ASP A 325 57.74 -11.56 -25.27
CA ASP A 325 58.15 -12.57 -24.29
C ASP A 325 57.01 -13.48 -23.82
N ASP A 326 57.38 -14.76 -23.89
CA ASP A 326 56.88 -16.02 -23.36
C ASP A 326 55.48 -16.56 -23.70
N ASN A 327 55.53 -17.68 -24.40
CA ASN A 327 54.46 -18.50 -24.95
C ASN A 327 53.93 -19.44 -23.87
N SER A 328 53.11 -18.92 -22.95
CA SER A 328 52.28 -19.74 -22.06
C SER A 328 50.82 -19.29 -22.16
N CYS A 329 49.92 -20.26 -22.26
CA CYS A 329 48.49 -20.04 -22.51
C CYS A 329 47.87 -19.15 -21.41
N GLU A 330 47.76 -17.84 -21.70
CA GLU A 330 47.36 -16.79 -20.75
C GLU A 330 45.83 -16.70 -20.54
N TYR A 331 45.06 -17.71 -20.97
CA TYR A 331 43.59 -17.72 -21.00
C TYR A 331 43.05 -19.02 -20.41
N ASP A 332 42.44 -18.95 -19.24
CA ASP A 332 41.92 -20.15 -18.58
C ASP A 332 40.40 -20.31 -18.70
N VAL A 333 39.67 -19.22 -18.97
CA VAL A 333 38.22 -19.19 -18.78
C VAL A 333 37.54 -18.23 -19.78
N SER A 334 36.41 -18.65 -20.36
CA SER A 334 35.54 -17.75 -21.14
C SER A 334 34.74 -16.81 -20.23
N LEU A 335 34.37 -15.63 -20.73
CA LEU A 335 33.58 -14.67 -19.97
C LEU A 335 32.28 -15.29 -19.45
N LEU A 336 31.62 -16.12 -20.27
CA LEU A 336 30.42 -16.83 -19.86
C LEU A 336 30.68 -17.81 -18.70
N HIS A 337 31.77 -18.57 -18.74
CA HIS A 337 32.12 -19.50 -17.67
C HIS A 337 32.49 -18.75 -16.39
N TRP A 338 33.20 -17.63 -16.49
CA TRP A 338 33.50 -16.77 -15.35
C TRP A 338 32.24 -16.20 -14.69
N ILE A 339 31.27 -15.72 -15.49
CA ILE A 339 29.99 -15.24 -14.98
C ILE A 339 29.26 -16.37 -14.24
N LYS A 340 29.11 -17.54 -14.86
CA LYS A 340 28.44 -18.70 -14.25
C LYS A 340 29.06 -19.11 -12.91
N LEU A 341 30.39 -19.11 -12.82
CA LEU A 341 31.11 -19.50 -11.60
C LEU A 341 30.90 -18.50 -10.44
N ARG A 342 30.67 -17.22 -10.74
CA ARG A 342 30.59 -16.15 -9.73
C ARG A 342 29.17 -15.75 -9.34
N THR A 343 28.18 -16.05 -10.18
CA THR A 343 26.80 -15.59 -9.92
C THR A 343 25.89 -16.66 -9.33
N ASP A 344 26.25 -17.95 -9.35
CA ASP A 344 25.34 -19.06 -8.97
C ASP A 344 23.97 -18.97 -9.67
N VAL A 345 23.96 -18.39 -10.89
CA VAL A 345 22.74 -18.09 -11.64
C VAL A 345 22.44 -19.20 -12.63
N ASP A 346 21.28 -19.82 -12.50
CA ASP A 346 20.70 -20.69 -13.51
C ASP A 346 20.01 -19.86 -14.61
N PHE A 347 20.80 -19.42 -15.59
CA PHE A 347 20.31 -18.63 -16.71
C PHE A 347 19.21 -19.35 -17.50
N GLN A 348 19.31 -20.67 -17.66
CA GLN A 348 18.32 -21.42 -18.42
C GLN A 348 17.01 -21.49 -17.65
N GLY A 349 17.06 -21.82 -16.35
CA GLY A 349 15.89 -21.79 -15.48
C GLY A 349 15.24 -20.41 -15.39
N TYR A 350 16.02 -19.32 -15.38
CA TYR A 350 15.50 -17.95 -15.42
C TYR A 350 14.79 -17.65 -16.73
N CYS A 351 15.36 -18.04 -17.88
CA CYS A 351 14.73 -17.85 -19.18
C CYS A 351 13.41 -18.63 -19.30
N GLU A 352 13.39 -19.89 -18.85
CA GLU A 352 12.20 -20.73 -18.83
C GLU A 352 11.12 -20.14 -17.91
N THR A 353 11.52 -19.68 -16.72
CA THR A 353 10.60 -19.03 -15.77
C THR A 353 10.02 -17.73 -16.34
N CYS A 354 10.85 -16.90 -16.98
CA CYS A 354 10.40 -15.67 -17.63
C CYS A 354 9.43 -15.94 -18.77
N ARG A 355 9.74 -16.92 -19.64
CA ARG A 355 8.87 -17.30 -20.75
C ARG A 355 7.52 -17.83 -20.25
N ASN A 356 7.54 -18.74 -19.29
CA ASN A 356 6.32 -19.27 -18.66
C ASN A 356 5.49 -18.16 -18.01
N SER A 357 6.14 -17.13 -17.45
CA SER A 357 5.45 -16.01 -16.82
C SER A 357 4.84 -15.06 -17.84
N LEU A 358 5.52 -14.76 -18.95
CA LEU A 358 4.96 -13.99 -20.07
C LEU A 358 3.73 -14.70 -20.66
N ASP A 359 3.82 -16.01 -20.92
CA ASP A 359 2.71 -16.78 -21.49
C ASP A 359 1.47 -16.81 -20.57
N LYS A 360 1.70 -16.95 -19.25
CA LYS A 360 0.63 -17.00 -18.24
C LYS A 360 0.05 -15.62 -17.92
N MET A 361 0.87 -14.57 -17.97
CA MET A 361 0.51 -13.19 -17.61
C MET A 361 0.45 -12.32 -18.87
N SER A 362 -0.27 -12.80 -19.89
CA SER A 362 -0.42 -12.10 -21.16
C SER A 362 -1.30 -10.85 -21.04
N SER A 363 -1.18 -9.97 -22.03
CA SER A 363 -2.09 -8.83 -22.25
C SER A 363 -3.57 -9.21 -22.10
N THR A 364 -4.00 -10.34 -22.64
CA THR A 364 -5.39 -10.82 -22.59
C THR A 364 -5.84 -11.10 -21.15
N VAL A 365 -4.99 -11.75 -20.35
CA VAL A 365 -5.29 -12.04 -18.94
C VAL A 365 -5.42 -10.73 -18.15
N TYR A 366 -4.53 -9.77 -18.39
CA TYR A 366 -4.59 -8.45 -17.77
C TYR A 366 -5.93 -7.76 -18.04
N TYR A 367 -6.32 -7.59 -19.30
CA TYR A 367 -7.56 -6.87 -19.65
C TYR A 367 -8.82 -7.59 -19.12
N ASN A 368 -8.86 -8.92 -19.18
CA ASN A 368 -9.98 -9.68 -18.63
C ASN A 368 -10.11 -9.47 -17.11
N LYS A 369 -8.99 -9.45 -16.38
CA LYS A 369 -9.00 -9.21 -14.94
C LYS A 369 -9.34 -7.77 -14.57
N VAL A 370 -8.88 -6.79 -15.32
CA VAL A 370 -9.28 -5.39 -15.14
C VAL A 370 -10.80 -5.24 -15.31
N LEU A 371 -11.38 -5.83 -16.36
CA LEU A 371 -12.83 -5.82 -16.56
C LEU A 371 -13.58 -6.49 -15.41
N GLU A 372 -13.15 -7.69 -14.99
CA GLU A 372 -13.73 -8.41 -13.86
C GLU A 372 -13.70 -7.56 -12.58
N TYR A 373 -12.60 -6.85 -12.31
CA TYR A 373 -12.44 -6.04 -11.12
C TYR A 373 -13.23 -4.73 -11.18
N ASP A 374 -13.33 -4.11 -12.36
CA ASP A 374 -14.19 -2.96 -12.59
C ASP A 374 -15.68 -3.33 -12.43
N ASP A 375 -16.10 -4.54 -12.84
CA ASP A 375 -17.43 -5.06 -12.57
C ASP A 375 -17.69 -5.21 -11.05
N LEU A 376 -16.73 -5.72 -10.28
CA LEU A 376 -16.85 -5.80 -8.81
C LEU A 376 -17.01 -4.42 -8.16
N ILE A 377 -16.30 -3.40 -8.69
CA ILE A 377 -16.42 -2.01 -8.24
C ILE A 377 -17.83 -1.48 -8.50
N ASP A 378 -18.42 -1.78 -9.64
CA ASP A 378 -19.77 -1.33 -9.99
C ASP A 378 -20.86 -2.08 -9.20
N VAL A 379 -20.66 -3.38 -8.90
CA VAL A 379 -21.50 -4.12 -7.95
C VAL A 379 -21.44 -3.49 -6.57
N TYR A 380 -20.25 -3.17 -6.06
CA TYR A 380 -20.09 -2.46 -4.78
C TYR A 380 -20.85 -1.13 -4.77
N ARG A 381 -20.69 -0.30 -5.81
CA ARG A 381 -21.38 1.00 -5.91
C ARG A 381 -22.91 0.87 -5.94
N SER A 382 -23.43 -0.10 -6.68
CA SER A 382 -24.87 -0.30 -6.85
C SER A 382 -25.56 -0.95 -5.65
N THR A 383 -24.82 -1.52 -4.70
CA THR A 383 -25.37 -2.26 -3.55
C THR A 383 -25.28 -1.50 -2.22
N ARG A 384 -24.79 -0.24 -2.22
CA ARG A 384 -24.54 0.54 -0.99
C ARG A 384 -25.78 0.88 -0.17
N GLU A 385 -26.90 1.08 -0.83
CA GLU A 385 -28.12 1.53 -0.18
C GLU A 385 -29.29 0.59 -0.47
N VAL A 386 -30.01 0.22 0.59
CA VAL A 386 -31.39 -0.26 0.45
C VAL A 386 -32.27 0.97 0.29
N PRO A 387 -32.86 1.22 -0.89
CA PRO A 387 -33.57 2.47 -1.14
C PRO A 387 -34.69 2.73 -0.12
N GLY A 388 -34.69 3.93 0.48
CA GLY A 388 -35.71 4.36 1.41
C GLY A 388 -35.64 3.78 2.82
N LEU A 389 -34.55 3.08 3.20
CA LEU A 389 -34.38 2.50 4.53
C LEU A 389 -34.44 3.54 5.65
N GLU A 390 -33.71 4.65 5.52
CA GLU A 390 -33.67 5.71 6.53
C GLU A 390 -35.01 6.44 6.67
N ARG A 391 -35.62 6.76 5.53
CA ARG A 391 -36.95 7.37 5.50
C ARG A 391 -37.99 6.47 6.18
N ARG A 392 -37.95 5.16 5.89
CA ARG A 392 -38.82 4.18 6.54
C ARG A 392 -38.65 4.17 8.05
N MET A 393 -37.41 4.24 8.55
CA MET A 393 -37.16 4.28 10.00
C MET A 393 -37.71 5.55 10.64
N ALA A 394 -37.51 6.71 10.03
CA ALA A 394 -38.08 7.97 10.51
C ALA A 394 -39.61 7.92 10.57
N ASP A 395 -40.24 7.35 9.53
CA ASP A 395 -41.69 7.15 9.48
C ASP A 395 -42.18 6.17 10.57
N ILE A 396 -41.42 5.10 10.85
CA ILE A 396 -41.75 4.11 11.90
C ILE A 396 -41.68 4.74 13.29
N VAL A 397 -40.61 5.48 13.60
CA VAL A 397 -40.46 6.14 14.91
C VAL A 397 -41.60 7.13 15.13
N THR A 398 -41.92 7.94 14.12
CA THR A 398 -43.04 8.90 14.19
C THR A 398 -44.38 8.19 14.42
N LYS A 399 -44.65 7.09 13.69
CA LYS A 399 -45.87 6.27 13.88
C LYS A 399 -45.91 5.61 15.25
N PHE A 400 -44.76 5.15 15.75
CA PHE A 400 -44.65 4.56 17.08
C PHE A 400 -44.97 5.57 18.18
N ASP A 401 -44.34 6.75 18.15
CA ASP A 401 -44.57 7.78 19.16
C ASP A 401 -46.05 8.19 19.21
N SER A 402 -46.65 8.43 18.04
CA SER A 402 -48.08 8.76 17.93
C SER A 402 -49.00 7.64 18.44
N THR A 403 -48.65 6.37 18.19
CA THR A 403 -49.47 5.24 18.66
C THR A 403 -49.27 4.94 20.15
N ALA A 404 -48.05 5.11 20.67
CA ALA A 404 -47.75 4.98 22.09
C ALA A 404 -48.54 6.01 22.91
N GLU A 405 -48.60 7.26 22.45
CA GLU A 405 -49.44 8.31 23.06
C GLU A 405 -50.92 7.94 23.09
N LYS A 406 -51.46 7.44 21.96
CA LYS A 406 -52.86 6.98 21.89
C LYS A 406 -53.13 5.84 22.88
N ILE A 407 -52.21 4.88 23.03
CA ILE A 407 -52.42 3.78 23.96
C ILE A 407 -52.32 4.26 25.42
N GLU A 408 -51.44 5.22 25.72
CA GLU A 408 -51.37 5.80 27.06
C GLU A 408 -52.66 6.56 27.41
N SER A 409 -53.27 7.27 26.44
CA SER A 409 -54.62 7.86 26.59
C SER A 409 -55.66 6.79 26.89
N ILE A 410 -55.68 5.68 26.12
CA ILE A 410 -56.60 4.55 26.36
C ILE A 410 -56.47 4.01 27.78
N LYS A 411 -55.23 3.86 28.29
CA LYS A 411 -55.00 3.35 29.64
C LYS A 411 -55.52 4.31 30.70
N LEU A 412 -55.23 5.60 30.58
CA LEU A 412 -55.69 6.64 31.51
C LEU A 412 -57.22 6.71 31.53
N GLU A 413 -57.84 6.69 30.36
CA GLU A 413 -59.31 6.66 30.24
C GLU A 413 -59.90 5.38 30.86
N CYS A 414 -59.28 4.22 30.68
CA CYS A 414 -59.73 2.98 31.32
C CYS A 414 -59.65 3.06 32.86
N GLU A 415 -58.60 3.68 33.41
CA GLU A 415 -58.48 3.92 34.85
C GLU A 415 -59.56 4.88 35.37
N GLU A 416 -59.83 5.96 34.65
CA GLU A 416 -60.92 6.88 34.98
C GLU A 416 -62.27 6.14 34.97
N LEU A 417 -62.54 5.34 33.94
CA LEU A 417 -63.79 4.57 33.82
C LEU A 417 -63.94 3.52 34.93
N ARG A 418 -62.85 2.90 35.39
CA ARG A 418 -62.85 2.01 36.56
C ARG A 418 -63.33 2.73 37.81
N THR A 419 -62.87 3.97 38.04
CA THR A 419 -63.32 4.76 39.20
C THR A 419 -64.76 5.25 39.04
N ARG A 420 -65.15 5.70 37.84
CA ARG A 420 -66.48 6.22 37.51
C ARG A 420 -67.57 5.15 37.57
N LYS A 421 -67.23 3.87 37.32
CA LYS A 421 -68.12 2.70 37.48
C LYS A 421 -68.86 2.71 38.83
N SER A 422 -68.17 3.09 39.91
CA SER A 422 -68.74 3.11 41.28
C SER A 422 -69.93 4.08 41.45
N ARG A 423 -70.15 4.98 40.49
CA ARG A 423 -71.14 6.07 40.54
C ARG A 423 -72.32 5.88 39.56
N VAL A 424 -72.34 4.80 38.78
CA VAL A 424 -73.40 4.53 37.79
C VAL A 424 -74.66 4.04 38.51
N ARG A 425 -75.75 4.83 38.44
CA ARG A 425 -77.03 4.53 39.13
C ARG A 425 -78.26 4.55 38.21
N THR A 426 -78.11 5.01 36.97
CA THR A 426 -79.22 5.19 36.03
C THR A 426 -78.94 4.53 34.69
N GLY A 427 -79.99 4.15 33.96
CA GLY A 427 -79.88 3.59 32.61
C GLY A 427 -79.19 4.55 31.62
N ALA A 428 -79.41 5.86 31.75
CA ALA A 428 -78.74 6.87 30.93
C ALA A 428 -77.22 6.93 31.20
N ALA A 429 -76.80 6.92 32.47
CA ALA A 429 -75.38 6.87 32.83
C ALA A 429 -74.71 5.57 32.33
N MET A 430 -75.46 4.47 32.27
CA MET A 430 -74.98 3.21 31.70
C MET A 430 -74.80 3.27 30.18
N GLN A 431 -75.71 3.92 29.46
CA GLN A 431 -75.57 4.15 28.03
C GLN A 431 -74.38 5.07 27.71
N GLU A 432 -74.16 6.10 28.52
CA GLU A 432 -73.00 6.99 28.38
C GLU A 432 -71.69 6.23 28.61
N LEU A 433 -71.63 5.37 29.64
CA LEU A 433 -70.49 4.50 29.90
C LEU A 433 -70.19 3.59 28.71
N LEU A 434 -71.21 2.92 28.16
CA LEU A 434 -71.06 2.03 27.00
C LEU A 434 -70.60 2.78 25.74
N LYS A 435 -71.06 4.03 25.53
CA LYS A 435 -70.58 4.88 24.43
C LYS A 435 -69.09 5.18 24.59
N HIS A 436 -68.63 5.51 25.80
CA HIS A 436 -67.20 5.76 26.07
C HIS A 436 -66.36 4.49 25.84
N VAL A 437 -66.79 3.35 26.38
CA VAL A 437 -66.10 2.06 26.17
C VAL A 437 -66.03 1.69 24.70
N ASN A 438 -67.10 1.93 23.93
CA ASN A 438 -67.11 1.71 22.49
C ASN A 438 -66.14 2.65 21.75
N SER A 439 -66.05 3.92 22.16
CA SER A 439 -65.11 4.90 21.60
C SER A 439 -63.66 4.44 21.81
N ILE A 440 -63.29 4.08 23.04
CA ILE A 440 -61.94 3.60 23.38
C ILE A 440 -61.61 2.31 22.63
N THR A 441 -62.58 1.40 22.48
CA THR A 441 -62.41 0.17 21.69
C THR A 441 -62.13 0.47 20.21
N GLY A 442 -62.74 1.54 19.67
CA GLY A 442 -62.45 2.05 18.33
C GLY A 442 -61.00 2.54 18.18
N VAL A 443 -60.50 3.32 19.14
CA VAL A 443 -59.09 3.77 19.14
C VAL A 443 -58.14 2.59 19.30
N PHE A 444 -58.47 1.61 20.17
CA PHE A 444 -57.69 0.36 20.30
C PHE A 444 -57.62 -0.41 18.97
N ALA A 445 -58.74 -0.50 18.24
CA ALA A 445 -58.79 -1.13 16.92
C ALA A 445 -57.92 -0.40 15.89
N GLU A 446 -57.94 0.94 15.90
CA GLU A 446 -57.09 1.78 15.05
C GLU A 446 -55.62 1.51 15.32
N VAL A 447 -55.19 1.53 16.60
CA VAL A 447 -53.78 1.27 16.94
C VAL A 447 -53.38 -0.17 16.62
N GLY A 448 -54.29 -1.13 16.82
CA GLY A 448 -54.09 -2.52 16.39
C GLY A 448 -53.85 -2.65 14.89
N SER A 449 -54.50 -1.82 14.06
CA SER A 449 -54.25 -1.78 12.61
C SER A 449 -52.87 -1.23 12.26
N VAL A 450 -52.39 -0.21 13.01
CA VAL A 450 -51.04 0.33 12.83
C VAL A 450 -49.97 -0.70 13.18
N TYR A 451 -50.18 -1.51 14.23
CA TYR A 451 -49.29 -2.62 14.57
C TYR A 451 -49.12 -3.59 13.39
N THR A 452 -50.22 -4.03 12.77
CA THR A 452 -50.17 -4.92 11.59
C THR A 452 -49.42 -4.27 10.41
N VAL A 453 -49.57 -2.95 10.20
CA VAL A 453 -48.83 -2.22 9.15
C VAL A 453 -47.33 -2.17 9.45
N LEU A 454 -46.95 -1.91 10.70
CA LEU A 454 -45.55 -1.88 11.12
C LEU A 454 -44.90 -3.27 11.04
N GLU A 455 -45.65 -4.32 11.29
CA GLU A 455 -45.18 -5.70 11.16
C GLU A 455 -44.95 -6.07 9.70
N GLN A 456 -45.87 -5.71 8.81
CA GLN A 456 -45.65 -5.87 7.37
C GLN A 456 -44.40 -5.11 6.91
N SER A 457 -44.20 -3.88 7.42
CA SER A 457 -42.99 -3.10 7.15
C SER A 457 -41.71 -3.80 7.64
N LYS A 458 -41.76 -4.51 8.78
CA LYS A 458 -40.64 -5.33 9.27
C LYS A 458 -40.33 -6.48 8.31
N GLU A 459 -41.35 -7.18 7.79
CA GLU A 459 -41.17 -8.26 6.81
C GLU A 459 -40.65 -7.75 5.46
N ASP A 460 -41.13 -6.60 4.98
CA ASP A 460 -40.64 -5.97 3.75
C ASP A 460 -39.16 -5.55 3.90
N LEU A 461 -38.80 -5.03 5.09
CA LEU A 461 -37.41 -4.72 5.41
C LEU A 461 -36.54 -5.98 5.49
N ARG A 462 -37.03 -7.02 6.16
CA ARG A 462 -36.37 -8.33 6.24
C ARG A 462 -36.07 -8.86 4.84
N TYR A 463 -37.03 -8.83 3.92
CA TYR A 463 -36.82 -9.26 2.53
C TYR A 463 -35.71 -8.46 1.83
N GLY A 464 -35.78 -7.13 1.94
CA GLY A 464 -34.79 -6.24 1.34
C GLY A 464 -33.38 -6.50 1.89
N VAL A 465 -33.21 -6.51 3.21
CA VAL A 465 -31.93 -6.78 3.86
C VAL A 465 -31.42 -8.18 3.49
N MET A 466 -32.30 -9.19 3.48
CA MET A 466 -31.94 -10.55 3.11
C MET A 466 -31.35 -10.61 1.69
N LEU A 467 -32.04 -10.03 0.70
CA LEU A 467 -31.62 -10.02 -0.71
C LEU A 467 -30.28 -9.30 -0.90
N TYR A 468 -30.11 -8.12 -0.31
CA TYR A 468 -28.88 -7.34 -0.46
C TYR A 468 -27.70 -7.96 0.29
N THR A 469 -27.93 -8.50 1.48
CA THR A 469 -26.89 -9.23 2.24
C THR A 469 -26.33 -10.38 1.42
N SER A 470 -27.17 -11.15 0.73
CA SER A 470 -26.68 -12.26 -0.11
C SER A 470 -25.74 -11.76 -1.21
N LYS A 471 -26.08 -10.65 -1.86
CA LYS A 471 -25.22 -10.03 -2.88
C LYS A 471 -23.91 -9.52 -2.27
N LEU A 472 -23.97 -8.91 -1.09
CA LEU A 472 -22.79 -8.38 -0.40
C LEU A 472 -21.86 -9.48 0.08
N LEU A 473 -22.38 -10.61 0.58
CA LEU A 473 -21.55 -11.74 1.00
C LEU A 473 -20.85 -12.40 -0.20
N ASP A 474 -21.54 -12.55 -1.34
CA ASP A 474 -20.94 -13.00 -2.61
C ASP A 474 -19.88 -12.01 -3.12
N LEU A 475 -20.14 -10.71 -3.00
CA LEU A 475 -19.14 -9.67 -3.32
C LEU A 475 -17.91 -9.78 -2.41
N LEU A 476 -18.07 -9.97 -1.10
CA LEU A 476 -16.96 -10.11 -0.16
C LEU A 476 -16.08 -11.32 -0.49
N GLU A 477 -16.67 -12.45 -0.84
CA GLU A 477 -15.94 -13.65 -1.27
C GLU A 477 -15.14 -13.39 -2.55
N LYS A 478 -15.76 -12.78 -3.56
CA LYS A 478 -15.10 -12.39 -4.81
C LYS A 478 -13.97 -11.37 -4.60
N LEU A 479 -14.18 -10.38 -3.73
CA LEU A 479 -13.14 -9.42 -3.38
C LEU A 479 -11.95 -10.11 -2.69
N GLN A 480 -12.21 -11.05 -1.79
CA GLN A 480 -11.16 -11.82 -1.11
C GLN A 480 -10.35 -12.69 -2.07
N ASP A 481 -11.02 -13.36 -3.00
CA ASP A 481 -10.38 -14.17 -4.04
C ASP A 481 -9.55 -13.29 -4.99
N ALA A 482 -10.10 -12.15 -5.41
CA ALA A 482 -9.41 -11.17 -6.24
C ALA A 482 -8.15 -10.63 -5.54
N MET A 483 -8.25 -10.23 -4.26
CA MET A 483 -7.09 -9.77 -3.47
C MET A 483 -6.00 -10.83 -3.37
N SER A 484 -6.38 -12.07 -3.08
CA SER A 484 -5.44 -13.20 -2.95
C SER A 484 -4.72 -13.46 -4.27
N TRP A 485 -5.45 -13.46 -5.39
CA TRP A 485 -4.88 -13.65 -6.72
C TRP A 485 -3.99 -12.48 -7.14
N MET A 486 -4.41 -11.24 -6.90
CA MET A 486 -3.62 -10.04 -7.22
C MET A 486 -2.30 -10.04 -6.46
N GLN A 487 -2.31 -10.41 -5.18
CA GLN A 487 -1.11 -10.41 -4.35
C GLN A 487 -0.09 -11.46 -4.84
N LEU A 488 -0.55 -12.69 -5.09
CA LEU A 488 0.31 -13.75 -5.64
C LEU A 488 0.85 -13.39 -7.04
N THR A 489 0.00 -12.81 -7.89
CA THR A 489 0.39 -12.39 -9.24
C THR A 489 1.40 -11.26 -9.19
N LYS A 490 1.18 -10.25 -8.33
CA LYS A 490 2.11 -9.13 -8.15
C LYS A 490 3.50 -9.62 -7.75
N ASP A 491 3.58 -10.53 -6.79
CA ASP A 491 4.85 -11.11 -6.35
C ASP A 491 5.55 -11.86 -7.49
N ASN A 492 4.81 -12.58 -8.33
CA ASN A 492 5.35 -13.24 -9.50
C ASN A 492 5.83 -12.26 -10.57
N LEU A 493 5.10 -11.16 -10.80
CA LEU A 493 5.52 -10.11 -11.74
C LEU A 493 6.81 -9.43 -11.28
N ILE A 494 6.93 -9.13 -9.97
CA ILE A 494 8.15 -8.55 -9.39
C ILE A 494 9.33 -9.51 -9.57
N LYS A 495 9.18 -10.79 -9.19
CA LYS A 495 10.22 -11.81 -9.39
C LYS A 495 10.64 -11.94 -10.84
N THR A 496 9.67 -11.92 -11.76
CA THR A 496 9.94 -12.01 -13.20
C THR A 496 10.69 -10.78 -13.70
N SER A 497 10.32 -9.58 -13.22
CA SER A 497 11.04 -8.34 -13.52
C SER A 497 12.49 -8.39 -13.03
N ASP A 498 12.75 -8.94 -11.84
CA ASP A 498 14.09 -9.12 -11.30
C ASP A 498 14.93 -10.08 -12.17
N TYR A 499 14.34 -11.17 -12.64
CA TYR A 499 15.01 -12.07 -13.60
C TYR A 499 15.30 -11.38 -14.92
N PHE A 500 14.37 -10.59 -15.47
CA PHE A 500 14.63 -9.77 -16.65
C PHE A 500 15.78 -8.77 -16.42
N ASN A 501 15.89 -8.18 -15.24
CA ASN A 501 17.01 -7.30 -14.91
C ASN A 501 18.35 -8.04 -14.89
N ILE A 502 18.40 -9.28 -14.41
CA ILE A 502 19.60 -10.13 -14.48
C ILE A 502 19.93 -10.48 -15.94
N ILE A 503 18.93 -10.85 -16.74
CA ILE A 503 19.11 -11.14 -18.18
C ILE A 503 19.62 -9.90 -18.93
N ARG A 504 19.10 -8.70 -18.67
CA ARG A 504 19.60 -7.45 -19.26
C ARG A 504 21.08 -7.18 -18.91
N LYS A 505 21.49 -7.49 -17.68
CA LYS A 505 22.91 -7.41 -17.28
C LYS A 505 23.77 -8.41 -18.05
N LEU A 506 23.27 -9.63 -18.26
CA LEU A 506 23.95 -10.63 -19.09
C LEU A 506 24.12 -10.15 -20.54
N VAL A 507 23.06 -9.58 -21.11
CA VAL A 507 23.04 -9.03 -22.49
C VAL A 507 24.05 -7.91 -22.68
N THR A 508 24.25 -7.08 -21.66
CA THR A 508 25.21 -5.98 -21.72
C THR A 508 26.64 -6.38 -21.36
N ALA A 509 26.85 -7.54 -20.74
CA ALA A 509 28.16 -7.96 -20.22
C ALA A 509 29.28 -8.03 -21.28
N PRO A 510 29.08 -8.63 -22.49
CA PRO A 510 30.11 -8.66 -23.53
C PRO A 510 30.62 -7.28 -23.93
N ARG A 511 29.69 -6.34 -24.17
CA ARG A 511 30.02 -4.97 -24.56
C ARG A 511 30.77 -4.24 -23.45
N VAL A 512 30.27 -4.33 -22.22
CA VAL A 512 30.92 -3.69 -21.06
C VAL A 512 32.32 -4.28 -20.83
N PHE A 513 32.49 -5.58 -21.04
CA PHE A 513 33.79 -6.25 -20.98
C PHE A 513 34.76 -5.68 -22.02
N CYS A 514 34.40 -5.66 -23.30
CA CYS A 514 35.27 -5.15 -24.37
C CYS A 514 35.66 -3.68 -24.17
N ILE A 515 34.71 -2.82 -23.77
CA ILE A 515 35.00 -1.40 -23.47
C ILE A 515 35.97 -1.29 -22.28
N SER A 516 35.81 -2.15 -21.26
CA SER A 516 36.72 -2.16 -20.11
C SER A 516 38.15 -2.58 -20.51
N ILE A 517 38.30 -3.56 -21.41
CA ILE A 517 39.59 -3.96 -21.96
C ILE A 517 40.23 -2.83 -22.77
N ALA A 518 39.46 -2.16 -23.63
CA ALA A 518 39.94 -1.02 -24.40
C ALA A 518 40.44 0.12 -23.48
N GLU A 519 39.71 0.40 -22.40
CA GLU A 519 40.11 1.41 -21.42
C GLU A 519 41.36 1.02 -20.62
N ILE A 520 41.51 -0.26 -20.25
CA ILE A 520 42.74 -0.81 -19.66
C ILE A 520 43.93 -0.54 -20.58
N ASN A 521 43.78 -0.88 -21.87
CA ASN A 521 44.85 -0.71 -22.84
C ASN A 521 45.23 0.77 -23.03
N ARG A 522 44.22 1.64 -23.15
CA ARG A 522 44.42 3.10 -23.27
C ARG A 522 45.16 3.68 -22.06
N ARG A 523 44.83 3.24 -20.84
CA ARG A 523 45.51 3.69 -19.61
C ARG A 523 46.94 3.18 -19.51
N ASN A 524 47.21 1.94 -19.94
CA ASN A 524 48.56 1.40 -20.03
C ASN A 524 49.42 2.20 -21.02
N ALA A 525 48.90 2.50 -22.20
CA ALA A 525 49.59 3.32 -23.20
C ALA A 525 49.89 4.73 -22.65
N TYR A 526 48.90 5.39 -22.03
CA TYR A 526 49.10 6.70 -21.41
C TYR A 526 50.16 6.67 -20.32
N ALA A 527 50.14 5.67 -19.42
CA ALA A 527 51.14 5.54 -18.36
C ALA A 527 52.55 5.33 -18.93
N ALA A 528 52.69 4.54 -19.99
CA ALA A 528 53.95 4.33 -20.69
C ALA A 528 54.48 5.62 -21.32
N SER A 529 53.67 6.33 -22.11
CA SER A 529 54.07 7.60 -22.74
C SER A 529 54.36 8.68 -21.70
N PHE A 530 53.58 8.77 -20.62
CA PHE A 530 53.85 9.69 -19.52
C PHE A 530 55.19 9.39 -18.83
N LYS A 531 55.51 8.12 -18.62
CA LYS A 531 56.79 7.70 -18.03
C LYS A 531 57.96 8.03 -18.97
N LYS A 532 57.84 7.70 -20.26
CA LYS A 532 58.82 8.03 -21.32
C LYS A 532 59.11 9.53 -21.40
N TRP A 533 58.08 10.36 -21.23
CA TRP A 533 58.22 11.82 -21.21
C TRP A 533 58.80 12.36 -19.89
N SER A 534 58.31 11.88 -18.74
CA SER A 534 58.65 12.45 -17.44
C SER A 534 60.01 12.01 -16.90
N GLU A 535 60.47 10.78 -17.20
CA GLU A 535 61.74 10.28 -16.67
C GLU A 535 62.97 11.08 -17.13
N PRO A 536 63.15 11.38 -18.43
CA PRO A 536 64.28 12.21 -18.88
C PRO A 536 64.25 13.61 -18.29
N LEU A 537 63.07 14.20 -18.18
CA LEU A 537 62.89 15.54 -17.60
C LEU A 537 63.26 15.55 -16.11
N VAL A 538 62.81 14.55 -15.35
CA VAL A 538 63.18 14.40 -13.93
C VAL A 538 64.69 14.19 -13.79
N GLN A 539 65.30 13.36 -14.63
CA GLN A 539 66.75 13.15 -14.63
C GLN A 539 67.52 14.44 -14.92
N GLN A 540 67.09 15.21 -15.94
CA GLN A 540 67.72 16.47 -16.32
C GLN A 540 67.62 17.52 -15.21
N VAL A 541 66.42 17.69 -14.63
CA VAL A 541 66.19 18.64 -13.53
C VAL A 541 66.98 18.23 -12.28
N THR A 542 67.02 16.94 -11.96
CA THR A 542 67.78 16.41 -10.81
C THR A 542 69.28 16.63 -11.00
N ALA A 543 69.81 16.41 -12.21
CA ALA A 543 71.21 16.66 -12.54
C ALA A 543 71.55 18.15 -12.47
N LEU A 544 70.71 19.03 -13.03
CA LEU A 544 70.90 20.48 -12.99
C LEU A 544 70.89 21.00 -11.54
N HIS A 545 69.91 20.55 -10.74
CA HIS A 545 69.81 20.91 -9.33
C HIS A 545 71.02 20.40 -8.54
N GLY A 546 71.46 19.16 -8.76
CA GLY A 546 72.65 18.60 -8.12
C GLY A 546 73.93 19.39 -8.47
N ALA A 547 74.11 19.75 -9.74
CA ALA A 547 75.25 20.56 -10.19
C ALA A 547 75.26 21.96 -9.57
N GLU A 548 74.09 22.62 -9.50
CA GLU A 548 73.98 23.95 -8.88
C GLU A 548 74.21 23.90 -7.37
N VAL A 549 73.64 22.91 -6.67
CA VAL A 549 73.92 22.69 -5.24
C VAL A 549 75.41 22.45 -5.01
N GLY A 550 76.06 21.61 -5.82
CA GLY A 550 77.50 21.35 -5.72
C GLY A 550 78.35 22.60 -5.97
N ARG A 551 77.96 23.44 -6.94
CA ARG A 551 78.64 24.72 -7.22
C ARG A 551 78.49 25.69 -6.05
N ARG A 552 77.28 25.88 -5.52
CA ARG A 552 77.04 26.74 -4.35
C ARG A 552 77.78 26.25 -3.12
N GLN A 553 77.82 24.94 -2.88
CA GLN A 553 78.63 24.36 -1.80
C GLN A 553 80.12 24.65 -1.96
N SER A 554 80.65 24.53 -3.18
CA SER A 554 82.06 24.79 -3.47
C SER A 554 82.43 26.26 -3.29
N TYR A 555 81.57 27.18 -3.75
CA TYR A 555 81.76 28.62 -3.55
C TYR A 555 81.59 29.03 -2.09
N ARG A 556 80.60 28.44 -1.40
CA ARG A 556 80.38 28.65 0.04
C ARG A 556 81.61 28.31 0.85
N LYS A 557 82.35 27.24 0.51
CA LYS A 557 83.63 26.91 1.18
C LYS A 557 84.70 28.00 1.01
N GLN A 558 84.67 28.78 -0.06
CA GLN A 558 85.62 29.89 -0.28
C GLN A 558 85.22 31.16 0.48
N LEU A 559 83.90 31.41 0.61
CA LEU A 559 83.35 32.50 1.42
C LEU A 559 83.35 32.18 2.92
N ASP A 560 83.40 30.90 3.28
CA ASP A 560 83.38 30.46 4.67
C ASP A 560 84.54 31.09 5.42
N GLN A 561 84.24 31.73 6.56
CA GLN A 561 85.21 32.48 7.38
C GLN A 561 85.80 33.75 6.72
N HIS A 562 85.32 34.17 5.55
CA HIS A 562 85.71 35.43 4.91
C HIS A 562 84.79 36.59 5.37
N PHE A 563 85.36 37.75 5.70
CA PHE A 563 84.61 38.92 6.18
C PHE A 563 83.60 39.48 5.14
N LEU A 564 83.84 39.22 3.84
CA LEU A 564 82.94 39.61 2.73
C LEU A 564 81.60 38.87 2.73
N THR A 565 81.45 37.79 3.50
CA THR A 565 80.17 37.08 3.64
C THR A 565 79.05 37.98 4.15
N MET A 566 79.39 39.01 4.94
CA MET A 566 78.44 40.04 5.41
C MET A 566 77.86 40.91 4.30
N LEU A 567 78.57 41.06 3.17
CA LEU A 567 78.10 41.85 2.03
C LEU A 567 77.09 41.09 1.16
N PHE A 568 77.09 39.75 1.21
CA PHE A 568 76.32 38.90 0.30
C PHE A 568 75.59 37.75 1.02
N PRO A 569 74.69 38.03 1.98
CA PRO A 569 74.02 36.99 2.77
C PRO A 569 73.23 35.99 1.92
N GLY A 570 72.69 36.41 0.78
CA GLY A 570 71.93 35.55 -0.14
C GLY A 570 72.78 34.53 -0.93
N LEU A 571 74.11 34.68 -1.01
CA LEU A 571 74.98 33.73 -1.73
C LEU A 571 75.21 32.43 -0.96
N VAL A 572 74.70 32.34 0.28
CA VAL A 572 74.84 31.20 1.18
C VAL A 572 73.62 30.27 1.11
N GLU A 573 72.55 30.69 0.43
CA GLU A 573 71.29 29.94 0.29
C GLU A 573 71.39 28.80 -0.74
N ASN A 574 70.81 27.64 -0.42
CA ASN A 574 70.65 26.55 -1.37
C ASN A 574 69.34 26.69 -2.16
N PRO A 575 69.27 26.20 -3.40
CA PRO A 575 68.01 26.11 -4.13
C PRO A 575 66.99 25.21 -3.41
N PRO A 576 65.67 25.41 -3.64
CA PRO A 576 64.63 24.60 -3.01
C PRO A 576 64.71 23.10 -3.36
N THR A 577 64.52 22.24 -2.36
CA THR A 577 64.67 20.77 -2.47
C THR A 577 63.51 20.03 -3.15
N HIS A 578 62.50 20.75 -3.65
CA HIS A 578 61.34 20.13 -4.31
C HIS A 578 61.55 19.93 -5.82
N TRP A 579 62.62 20.45 -6.40
CA TRP A 579 62.94 20.26 -7.82
C TRP A 579 63.49 18.85 -8.07
N GLY A 580 62.97 18.17 -9.10
CA GLY A 580 63.43 16.83 -9.50
C GLY A 580 62.79 15.66 -8.75
N LYS A 581 61.69 15.85 -8.01
CA LYS A 581 60.94 14.71 -7.42
C LYS A 581 60.25 13.91 -8.53
N LYS A 582 60.50 12.59 -8.56
CA LYS A 582 59.80 11.66 -9.47
C LYS A 582 58.27 11.77 -9.23
N PRO A 583 57.44 11.84 -10.29
CA PRO A 583 56.00 11.70 -10.17
C PRO A 583 55.62 10.45 -9.39
N ARG A 584 54.50 10.51 -8.66
CA ARG A 584 53.95 9.32 -7.99
C ARG A 584 53.55 8.31 -9.06
N ASP A 585 53.86 7.04 -8.84
CA ASP A 585 53.35 5.98 -9.69
C ASP A 585 51.80 5.94 -9.55
N PHE A 586 51.12 5.82 -10.68
CA PHE A 586 49.66 5.71 -10.78
C PHE A 586 49.30 4.49 -11.64
N ASP A 587 48.04 4.06 -11.59
CA ASP A 587 47.54 2.93 -12.38
C ASP A 587 48.26 1.58 -12.12
N THR A 588 48.86 1.45 -10.93
CA THR A 588 49.63 0.26 -10.51
C THR A 588 48.80 -1.03 -10.43
N ASN A 589 47.47 -0.89 -10.38
CA ASN A 589 46.53 -2.02 -10.27
C ASN A 589 45.92 -2.42 -11.63
N ILE A 590 46.29 -1.75 -12.72
CA ILE A 590 45.81 -2.08 -14.07
C ILE A 590 46.68 -3.21 -14.63
N PRO A 591 46.09 -4.32 -15.11
CA PRO A 591 46.87 -5.41 -15.69
C PRO A 591 47.47 -5.01 -17.04
N GLN A 592 48.70 -5.44 -17.29
CA GLN A 592 49.35 -5.31 -18.60
C GLN A 592 48.89 -6.46 -19.49
N LEU A 593 48.24 -6.14 -20.61
CA LEU A 593 47.63 -7.11 -21.51
C LEU A 593 48.53 -7.34 -22.74
N SER A 594 48.67 -8.60 -23.18
CA SER A 594 49.50 -8.96 -24.33
C SER A 594 48.85 -8.60 -25.68
N ARG A 595 49.67 -8.35 -26.72
CA ARG A 595 49.18 -8.07 -28.08
C ARG A 595 48.36 -9.24 -28.64
N GLU A 596 48.83 -10.44 -28.40
CA GLU A 596 48.18 -11.68 -28.84
C GLU A 596 46.77 -11.81 -28.23
N TYR A 597 46.60 -11.42 -26.95
CA TYR A 597 45.28 -11.40 -26.32
C TYR A 597 44.33 -10.43 -27.02
N LEU A 598 44.80 -9.21 -27.28
CA LEU A 598 43.97 -8.19 -27.92
C LEU A 598 43.58 -8.61 -29.35
N GLN A 599 44.48 -9.25 -30.10
CA GLN A 599 44.17 -9.80 -31.42
C GLN A 599 43.13 -10.93 -31.36
N LYS A 600 43.26 -11.85 -30.40
CA LYS A 600 42.28 -12.93 -30.19
C LYS A 600 40.93 -12.39 -29.76
N LEU A 601 40.90 -11.40 -28.87
CA LEU A 601 39.67 -10.75 -28.44
C LEU A 601 38.99 -10.02 -29.60
N ALA A 602 39.75 -9.30 -30.43
CA ALA A 602 39.24 -8.64 -31.63
C ALA A 602 38.70 -9.64 -32.67
N ALA A 603 39.33 -10.81 -32.80
CA ALA A 603 38.81 -11.89 -33.65
C ALA A 603 37.53 -12.53 -33.10
N ALA A 604 37.38 -12.60 -31.78
CA ALA A 604 36.21 -13.15 -31.10
C ALA A 604 35.01 -12.16 -31.03
N ALA A 605 35.28 -10.86 -31.08
CA ALA A 605 34.29 -9.77 -31.14
C ALA A 605 34.66 -8.77 -32.26
N PRO A 606 34.31 -9.09 -33.53
CA PRO A 606 34.61 -8.22 -34.67
C PRO A 606 33.70 -6.99 -34.79
N GLU A 607 32.57 -6.98 -34.07
CA GLU A 607 31.65 -5.84 -33.87
C GLU A 607 32.00 -5.09 -32.59
#